data_AF-A0A1E5WNI4-F1
#
_entry.id   AF-A0A1E5WNI4-F1
#
_cell.length_a   1.000
_cell.length_b   1.000
_cell.length_c   1.000
_cell.angle_alpha   90.00
_cell.angle_beta   90.00
_cell.angle_gamma   90.00
#
_symmetry.space_group_name_H-M   'P 1'
#
loop_
_entity.id
_entity.type
_entity.pdbx_description
1 polymer ?
#
loop_
_entity_poly.entity_id
_entity_poly.type
_entity_poly.pdbx_seq_one_letter_code
_entity_poly.pdbx_strand_id
1 'polypeptide(L)'
;MITTLAAGKLYTVAVAGYILGLDMATASFFVIGLPKGVAYEYCGNLVPCRGDGSVIYLFHLKRDQLCVWLRRMGEHGAGEWVLRDTISLHETCGHLVEHGLAPAAGHTGLASVVGVGDNAEFVFLELKPVACSSTWI
;
A
#
# COMPACT_ATOMS: atom_id res chain seq x y z
N MET A 1 -3.76 -8.94 6.19
CA MET A 1 -2.58 -9.10 5.31
C MET A 1 -3.14 -9.35 3.92
N ILE A 2 -2.84 -8.47 2.96
CA ILE A 2 -3.37 -8.56 1.58
C ILE A 2 -2.32 -9.23 0.71
N THR A 3 -2.74 -10.25 -0.05
CA THR A 3 -1.91 -11.02 -0.96
C THR A 3 -2.41 -10.80 -2.38
N THR A 4 -1.51 -10.69 -3.34
CA THR A 4 -1.84 -10.62 -4.78
C THR A 4 -1.23 -11.79 -5.54
N LEU A 5 -1.90 -12.23 -6.60
CA LEU A 5 -1.44 -13.29 -7.50
C LEU A 5 -1.08 -12.64 -8.84
N ALA A 6 0.15 -12.78 -9.30
CA ALA A 6 0.58 -12.28 -10.61
C ALA A 6 1.52 -13.29 -11.29
N ALA A 7 1.28 -13.59 -12.57
CA ALA A 7 2.11 -14.48 -13.39
C ALA A 7 2.48 -15.83 -12.70
N GLY A 8 1.51 -16.46 -12.03
CA GLY A 8 1.71 -17.74 -11.35
C GLY A 8 2.48 -17.65 -10.02
N LYS A 9 2.69 -16.45 -9.49
CA LYS A 9 3.39 -16.21 -8.24
C LYS A 9 2.49 -15.45 -7.25
N LEU A 10 2.50 -15.85 -5.98
CA LEU A 10 1.82 -15.15 -4.90
C LEU A 10 2.77 -14.16 -4.25
N TYR A 11 2.27 -12.96 -3.93
CA TYR A 11 3.05 -11.89 -3.32
C TYR A 11 2.32 -11.34 -2.10
N THR A 12 3.04 -11.23 -0.99
CA THR A 12 2.52 -10.62 0.25
C THR A 12 3.61 -9.77 0.91
N VAL A 13 3.21 -8.70 1.61
CA VAL A 13 4.14 -7.89 2.40
C VAL A 13 4.37 -8.58 3.74
N ALA A 14 5.63 -8.90 4.02
CA ALA A 14 6.05 -9.48 5.29
C ALA A 14 6.27 -8.38 6.33
N VAL A 15 5.96 -8.69 7.59
CA VAL A 15 6.18 -7.81 8.76
C VAL A 15 7.65 -7.39 8.89
N ALA A 16 8.57 -8.20 8.38
CA ALA A 16 10.00 -7.93 8.36
C ALA A 16 10.44 -6.86 7.32
N GLY A 17 9.51 -6.23 6.59
CA GLY A 17 9.83 -5.09 5.72
C GLY A 17 10.31 -5.47 4.33
N TYR A 18 9.74 -6.53 3.74
CA TYR A 18 9.97 -6.94 2.36
C TYR A 18 8.72 -7.60 1.77
N ILE A 19 8.67 -7.77 0.46
CA ILE A 19 7.64 -8.56 -0.22
C ILE A 19 8.14 -10.00 -0.34
N LEU A 20 7.40 -10.94 0.23
CA LEU A 20 7.62 -12.37 0.08
C LEU A 20 6.87 -12.85 -1.17
N GLY A 21 7.60 -13.47 -2.09
CA GLY A 21 7.06 -14.14 -3.26
C GLY A 21 7.08 -15.65 -3.09
N LEU A 22 6.02 -16.34 -3.51
CA LEU A 22 5.96 -17.79 -3.67
C LEU A 22 5.72 -18.10 -5.15
N ASP A 23 6.70 -18.74 -5.79
CA ASP A 23 6.51 -19.31 -7.13
C ASP A 23 5.74 -20.63 -7.01
N MET A 24 4.53 -20.66 -7.57
CA MET A 24 3.67 -21.84 -7.46
C MET A 24 4.11 -22.98 -8.37
N ALA A 25 4.87 -22.71 -9.44
CA ALA A 25 5.35 -23.74 -10.35
C ALA A 25 6.50 -24.54 -9.73
N THR A 26 7.40 -23.85 -9.01
CA THR A 26 8.56 -24.48 -8.36
C THR A 26 8.39 -24.71 -6.86
N ALA A 27 7.26 -24.26 -6.29
CA ALA A 27 6.99 -24.25 -4.85
C ALA A 27 8.12 -23.58 -4.02
N SER A 28 8.78 -22.56 -4.58
CA SER A 28 9.93 -21.90 -3.95
C SER A 28 9.63 -20.46 -3.53
N PHE A 29 10.16 -20.06 -2.38
CA PHE A 29 10.08 -18.69 -1.91
C PHE A 29 11.23 -17.82 -2.43
N PHE A 30 10.93 -16.54 -2.64
CA PHE A 30 11.93 -15.51 -2.96
C PHE A 30 11.53 -14.18 -2.31
N VAL A 31 12.48 -13.26 -2.20
CA VAL A 31 12.27 -11.97 -1.53
C VAL A 31 12.46 -10.83 -2.50
N ILE A 32 11.57 -9.84 -2.42
CA ILE A 32 11.65 -8.56 -3.10
C ILE A 32 11.82 -7.48 -2.03
N GLY A 33 12.95 -6.75 -2.08
CA GLY A 33 13.14 -5.56 -1.25
C GLY A 33 12.12 -4.47 -1.56
N LEU A 34 11.79 -3.64 -0.58
CA LEU A 34 10.91 -2.48 -0.75
C LEU A 34 11.63 -1.36 -1.54
N PRO A 35 10.88 -0.38 -2.09
CA PRO A 35 11.48 0.82 -2.65
C PRO A 35 12.36 1.55 -1.62
N LYS A 36 13.40 2.26 -2.08
CA LYS A 36 14.31 2.97 -1.19
C LYS A 36 13.57 4.01 -0.35
N GLY A 37 13.75 3.95 0.98
CA GLY A 37 13.09 4.86 1.92
C GLY A 37 11.63 4.54 2.22
N VAL A 38 11.13 3.39 1.74
CA VAL A 38 9.83 2.83 2.12
C VAL A 38 10.03 1.83 3.26
N ALA A 39 9.24 1.98 4.31
CA ALA A 39 9.25 1.07 5.46
C ALA A 39 7.85 0.49 5.66
N TYR A 40 7.80 -0.76 6.14
CA TYR A 40 6.56 -1.32 6.63
C TYR A 40 6.19 -0.66 7.95
N GLU A 41 4.94 -0.21 8.04
CA GLU A 41 4.32 0.26 9.27
C GLU A 41 3.16 -0.68 9.60
N TYR A 42 2.90 -0.87 10.90
CA TYR A 42 1.72 -1.62 11.30
C TYR A 42 0.46 -0.89 10.80
N CYS A 43 -0.55 -1.65 10.35
CA CYS A 43 -1.86 -1.17 9.85
C CYS A 43 -1.95 -0.77 8.36
N GLY A 44 -1.53 -1.65 7.44
CA GLY A 44 -1.98 -1.57 6.04
C GLY A 44 -1.42 -0.36 5.27
N ASN A 45 -0.22 0.09 5.62
CA ASN A 45 0.45 1.15 4.89
C ASN A 45 1.03 0.67 3.55
N LEU A 46 1.21 -0.64 3.38
CA LEU A 46 1.79 -1.27 2.19
C LEU A 46 0.88 -2.38 1.65
N VAL A 47 0.47 -2.25 0.40
CA VAL A 47 -0.38 -3.25 -0.28
C VAL A 47 0.12 -3.48 -1.71
N PRO A 48 0.55 -4.70 -2.05
CA PRO A 48 0.92 -5.03 -3.41
C PRO A 48 -0.32 -5.31 -4.26
N CYS A 49 -0.28 -4.93 -5.54
CA CYS A 49 -1.27 -5.40 -6.51
C CYS A 49 -0.61 -5.85 -7.81
N ARG A 50 -1.34 -6.68 -8.54
CA ARG A 50 -0.95 -7.17 -9.85
C ARG A 50 -1.03 -6.03 -10.86
N GLY A 51 0.00 -5.92 -11.70
CA GLY A 51 -0.07 -5.13 -12.92
C GLY A 51 -0.29 -5.99 -14.16
N ASP A 52 -0.42 -5.32 -15.30
CA ASP A 52 -0.44 -5.94 -16.60
C ASP A 52 0.94 -6.48 -16.99
N GLY A 53 0.94 -7.54 -17.81
CA GLY A 53 2.17 -8.26 -18.14
C GLY A 53 2.90 -8.76 -16.89
N SER A 54 4.21 -8.50 -16.86
CA SER A 54 5.09 -8.87 -15.75
C SER A 54 5.38 -7.64 -14.87
N VAL A 55 4.35 -7.05 -14.28
CA VAL A 55 4.47 -5.87 -13.40
C VAL A 55 3.83 -6.15 -12.06
N ILE A 56 4.46 -5.65 -11.00
CA ILE A 56 3.81 -5.48 -9.69
C ILE A 56 3.74 -4.00 -9.35
N TYR A 57 2.64 -3.61 -8.73
CA TYR A 57 2.51 -2.32 -8.07
C TYR A 57 2.59 -2.50 -6.56
N LEU A 58 3.02 -1.44 -5.87
CA LEU A 58 2.98 -1.33 -4.43
C LEU A 58 2.39 0.01 -4.06
N PHE A 59 1.20 -0.03 -3.44
CA PHE A 59 0.61 1.13 -2.79
C PHE A 59 1.30 1.34 -1.44
N HIS A 60 1.80 2.55 -1.23
CA HIS A 60 2.44 2.97 0.00
C HIS A 60 1.77 4.22 0.54
N LEU A 61 1.04 4.07 1.63
CA LEU A 61 0.49 5.17 2.39
C LEU A 61 1.55 5.71 3.34
N LYS A 62 1.95 6.96 3.14
CA LYS A 62 2.92 7.68 3.96
C LYS A 62 2.29 8.99 4.42
N ARG A 63 1.91 9.05 5.70
CA ARG A 63 1.18 10.19 6.28
C ARG A 63 -0.12 10.46 5.51
N ASP A 64 -0.19 11.57 4.78
CA ASP A 64 -1.31 12.04 3.97
C ASP A 64 -1.10 11.82 2.46
N GLN A 65 -0.03 11.11 2.06
CA GLN A 65 0.29 10.83 0.68
C GLN A 65 0.20 9.34 0.37
N LEU A 66 -0.52 9.00 -0.70
CA LEU A 66 -0.53 7.67 -1.28
C LEU A 66 0.46 7.63 -2.46
N CYS A 67 1.56 6.92 -2.28
CA CYS A 67 2.56 6.69 -3.32
C CYS A 67 2.28 5.36 -4.03
N VAL A 68 2.29 5.36 -5.37
CA VAL A 68 2.16 4.15 -6.17
C VAL A 68 3.50 3.83 -6.80
N TRP A 69 4.10 2.72 -6.39
CA TRP A 69 5.38 2.25 -6.94
C TRP A 69 5.14 1.14 -7.96
N LEU A 70 5.92 1.13 -9.02
CA LEU A 70 5.91 0.11 -10.07
C LEU A 70 7.26 -0.61 -10.11
N ARG A 71 7.22 -1.93 -10.24
CA ARG A 71 8.40 -2.75 -10.53
C ARG A 71 8.09 -3.76 -11.63
N ARG A 72 8.93 -3.77 -12.66
CA ARG A 72 8.90 -4.80 -13.71
C ARG A 72 9.57 -6.08 -13.24
N MET A 73 8.92 -7.20 -13.48
CA MET A 73 9.40 -8.56 -13.26
C MET A 73 9.93 -9.10 -14.59
N GLY A 74 11.24 -9.07 -14.80
CA GLY A 74 11.86 -9.69 -15.98
C GLY A 74 12.26 -11.15 -15.71
N GLU A 75 12.37 -11.96 -16.77
CA GLU A 75 12.97 -13.30 -16.69
C GLU A 75 14.49 -13.24 -16.41
N HIS A 76 15.15 -12.14 -16.77
CA HIS A 76 16.60 -11.95 -16.63
C HIS A 76 17.00 -11.08 -15.43
N GLY A 77 16.07 -10.75 -14.55
CA GLY A 77 16.33 -9.94 -13.37
C GLY A 77 15.14 -9.09 -12.97
N ALA A 78 15.00 -8.87 -11.68
CA ALA A 78 13.95 -8.04 -11.13
C ALA A 78 14.32 -6.55 -11.29
N GLY A 79 13.53 -5.78 -12.03
CA GLY A 79 13.81 -4.36 -12.30
C GLY A 79 13.83 -3.50 -11.04
N GLU A 80 14.28 -2.26 -11.14
CA GLU A 80 14.21 -1.31 -10.03
C GLU A 80 12.77 -0.84 -9.76
N TRP A 81 12.52 -0.38 -8.54
CA TRP A 81 11.28 0.31 -8.20
C TRP A 81 11.28 1.72 -8.78
N VAL A 82 10.18 2.08 -9.44
CA VAL A 82 9.94 3.42 -9.98
C VAL A 82 8.71 4.00 -9.29
N LEU A 83 8.82 5.22 -8.77
CA LEU A 83 7.65 5.95 -8.27
C LEU A 83 6.83 6.38 -9.49
N ARG A 84 5.61 5.86 -9.61
CA ARG A 84 4.71 6.18 -10.72
C ARG A 84 3.85 7.39 -10.39
N ASP A 85 3.18 7.35 -9.24
CA ASP A 85 2.22 8.37 -8.83
C ASP A 85 2.39 8.74 -7.36
N THR A 86 2.02 9.98 -7.02
CA THR A 86 1.86 10.46 -5.65
C THR A 86 0.56 11.22 -5.56
N ILE A 87 -0.35 10.75 -4.72
CA ILE A 87 -1.71 11.27 -4.60
C ILE A 87 -1.87 11.86 -3.19
N SER A 88 -2.30 13.12 -3.11
CA SER A 88 -2.60 13.79 -1.84
C SER A 88 -3.97 13.36 -1.33
N LEU A 89 -4.01 12.71 -0.17
CA LEU A 89 -5.28 12.37 0.48
C LEU A 89 -5.99 13.62 1.01
N HIS A 90 -5.24 14.65 1.42
CA HIS A 90 -5.84 15.91 1.84
C HIS A 90 -6.59 16.58 0.68
N GLU A 91 -6.01 16.62 -0.52
CA GLU A 91 -6.68 17.22 -1.68
C GLU A 91 -7.84 16.33 -2.17
N THR A 92 -7.65 15.01 -2.17
CA THR A 92 -8.65 14.06 -2.71
C THR A 92 -9.82 13.86 -1.75
N CYS A 93 -9.55 13.78 -0.44
CA CYS A 93 -10.51 13.41 0.60
C CYS A 93 -10.76 14.52 1.62
N GLY A 94 -10.15 15.70 1.48
CA GLY A 94 -10.24 16.78 2.49
C GLY A 94 -11.68 17.21 2.81
N HIS A 95 -12.55 17.25 1.80
CA HIS A 95 -13.97 17.51 2.00
C HIS A 95 -14.66 16.47 2.91
N LEU A 96 -14.20 15.22 2.91
CA LEU A 96 -14.71 14.17 3.82
C LEU A 96 -14.22 14.39 5.25
N VAL A 97 -13.06 15.04 5.41
CA VAL A 97 -12.44 15.34 6.70
C VAL A 97 -13.13 16.51 7.39
N GLU A 98 -13.55 17.51 6.62
CA GLU A 98 -14.29 18.69 7.10
C GLU A 98 -15.66 18.34 7.73
N HIS A 99 -16.23 17.18 7.40
CA HIS A 99 -17.49 16.69 7.97
C HIS A 99 -17.34 15.87 9.28
N GLY A 100 -16.20 15.97 9.97
CA GLY A 100 -16.03 15.41 11.33
C GLY A 100 -14.83 14.48 11.53
N LEU A 101 -13.82 14.52 10.67
CA LEU A 101 -12.63 13.66 10.71
C LEU A 101 -11.34 14.43 11.02
N ALA A 102 -11.36 15.53 11.77
CA ALA A 102 -10.15 16.30 12.06
C ALA A 102 -9.08 15.42 12.80
N PRO A 103 -7.86 15.24 12.27
CA PRO A 103 -6.88 14.38 12.91
C PRO A 103 -6.60 14.84 14.34
N ALA A 104 -6.82 13.94 15.31
CA ALA A 104 -6.43 14.20 16.69
C ALA A 104 -4.94 14.53 16.71
N ALA A 105 -4.60 15.72 17.22
CA ALA A 105 -3.23 16.21 17.27
C ALA A 105 -2.30 15.12 17.84
N GLY A 106 -1.39 14.64 16.99
CA GLY A 106 -0.35 13.68 17.38
C GLY A 106 -0.56 12.21 16.98
N HIS A 107 -1.66 11.83 16.31
CA HIS A 107 -1.84 10.45 15.83
C HIS A 107 -1.53 10.32 14.33
N THR A 108 -0.42 9.67 14.04
CA THR A 108 0.11 9.39 12.70
C THR A 108 -0.72 8.28 12.03
N GLY A 109 -1.72 8.66 11.24
CA GLY A 109 -2.43 7.72 10.36
C GLY A 109 -3.91 8.08 10.18
N LEU A 110 -4.18 9.03 9.27
CA LEU A 110 -5.54 9.43 8.90
C LEU A 110 -6.30 8.33 8.16
N ALA A 111 -5.58 7.40 7.52
CA ALA A 111 -6.14 6.35 6.71
C ALA A 111 -5.34 5.05 6.80
N SER A 112 -5.93 3.96 6.31
CA SER A 112 -5.21 2.72 5.98
C SER A 112 -5.67 2.19 4.63
N VAL A 113 -4.79 1.47 3.93
CA VAL A 113 -5.17 0.82 2.66
C VAL A 113 -5.80 -0.54 2.99
N VAL A 114 -7.07 -0.68 2.69
CA VAL A 114 -7.85 -1.91 2.97
C VAL A 114 -8.09 -2.75 1.73
N GLY A 115 -7.84 -2.21 0.55
CA GLY A 115 -7.93 -2.93 -0.71
C GLY A 115 -7.38 -2.12 -1.88
N VAL A 116 -7.01 -2.81 -2.95
CA VAL A 116 -6.45 -2.23 -4.18
C VAL A 116 -6.97 -3.01 -5.36
N GLY A 117 -7.24 -2.32 -6.46
CA GLY A 117 -7.57 -2.93 -7.75
C GLY A 117 -6.33 -3.42 -8.48
N ASP A 118 -6.52 -4.38 -9.38
CA ASP A 118 -5.51 -4.74 -10.38
C ASP A 118 -5.14 -3.51 -11.22
N ASN A 119 -3.94 -3.54 -11.82
CA ASN A 119 -3.35 -2.47 -12.63
C ASN A 119 -3.22 -1.09 -11.94
N ALA A 120 -3.39 -1.06 -10.62
CA ALA A 120 -3.45 0.16 -9.81
C ALA A 120 -4.59 1.12 -10.23
N GLU A 121 -5.72 0.59 -10.71
CA GLU A 121 -6.86 1.41 -11.18
C GLU A 121 -7.65 2.09 -10.06
N PHE A 122 -7.74 1.47 -8.88
CA PHE A 122 -8.44 2.02 -7.72
C PHE A 122 -7.83 1.53 -6.41
N VAL A 123 -8.15 2.24 -5.34
CA VAL A 123 -7.74 1.94 -3.96
C VAL A 123 -8.92 2.15 -3.02
N PHE A 124 -9.07 1.25 -2.05
CA PHE A 124 -9.99 1.42 -0.94
C PHE A 124 -9.23 1.87 0.29
N LEU A 125 -9.64 3.02 0.82
CA LEU A 125 -9.07 3.63 2.01
C LEU A 125 -10.10 3.57 3.13
N GLU A 126 -9.69 3.07 4.29
CA GLU A 126 -10.44 3.27 5.53
C GLU A 126 -9.91 4.53 6.20
N LEU A 127 -10.74 5.56 6.26
CA LEU A 127 -10.45 6.81 6.97
C LEU A 127 -10.83 6.64 8.44
N LYS A 128 -9.92 6.95 9.37
CA LYS A 128 -10.20 6.79 10.81
C LYS A 128 -10.86 8.06 11.36
N PRO A 129 -12.08 7.99 11.94
CA PRO A 129 -12.68 9.12 12.62
C PRO A 129 -11.91 9.52 13.87
N VAL A 130 -12.03 10.79 14.24
CA VAL A 130 -11.64 11.27 15.57
C VAL A 130 -12.49 10.54 16.58
N ALA A 131 -11.90 10.04 17.67
CA ALA A 131 -12.69 9.77 18.85
C ALA A 131 -13.31 11.11 19.28
N CYS A 132 -14.61 11.30 19.04
CA CYS A 132 -15.35 12.37 19.69
C CYS A 132 -15.11 12.20 21.19
N SER A 133 -14.37 13.14 21.79
CA SER A 133 -14.32 13.33 23.23
C SER A 133 -15.76 13.52 23.69
N SER A 134 -16.39 12.46 24.19
CA SER A 134 -17.58 12.58 25.00
C SER A 134 -17.16 13.16 26.34
N THR A 135 -16.99 14.48 26.38
CA THR A 135 -17.02 15.24 27.63
C THR A 135 -18.48 15.29 28.06
N TRP A 136 -18.88 14.34 28.91
CA TRP A 136 -20.10 14.51 29.69
C TRP A 136 -19.72 15.14 31.03
N ILE A 137 -20.50 16.18 31.35
CA ILE A 137 -20.50 17.05 32.53
C ILE A 137 -20.54 16.22 33.81
#